data_AF-A0A7X6SJX7-F1
#
_entry.id   AF-A0A7X6SJX7-F1
#
_cell.length_a   1.000
_cell.length_b   1.000
_cell.length_c   1.000
_cell.angle_alpha   90.00
_cell.angle_beta   90.00
_cell.angle_gamma   90.00
#
_symmetry.space_group_name_H-M   'P 1'
#
loop_
_entity.id
_entity.type
_entity.pdbx_description
1 polymer ?
#
loop_
_entity_poly.entity_id
_entity_poly.type
_entity_poly.pdbx_seq_one_letter_code
_entity_poly.pdbx_strand_id
1 'polypeptide(L)'
;MPAGEDRPGQREMVDAIAHAINDGEHLVVQAGTGTGKSLAYLIPAVLSGRRVVVATATKALQDQLADKDLPLLAEHIDAPLSWAVLKGRSNYLCRQRLDEALQPQTQLGLDGVADAADSSTGGSEGRVPLSELKALAAWADDTESGDRADLTVEPKPWVWAAVSVGPRECPGASKCPRGADCFAEQARSRAAAADVVVVNTHLYGLHLAAGGVILPDHDVVIFDEAHEVEDIMSATTGIEVGPGSVNSLARTISSLIADESLIDHLETNAQRLGRQLEELVGSRLRHGVPAEVADTLLAIRERVNEVTNAVRSIDDRANAEVKTRKERVAKAAGGLLEDLHYAISPPADTVMWVGGTPEHPKIEMAPLDVGATLDDLLWNPEPSGLDFDFGAGAVAAPEATGDAAGTTP
;
A
#
# COMPACT_ATOMS: atom_id res chain seq x y z
N MET A 1 -26.57 -16.57 -18.32
CA MET A 1 -26.87 -15.12 -18.43
C MET A 1 -27.69 -14.86 -19.70
N PRO A 2 -28.80 -14.09 -19.65
CA PRO A 2 -29.71 -13.87 -20.78
C PRO A 2 -29.13 -13.12 -21.99
N ALA A 3 -28.00 -12.42 -21.84
CA ALA A 3 -27.30 -11.67 -22.90
C ALA A 3 -25.85 -12.17 -23.14
N GLY A 4 -25.49 -13.34 -22.61
CA GLY A 4 -24.16 -13.91 -22.80
C GLY A 4 -23.95 -14.41 -24.23
N GLU A 5 -22.80 -14.07 -24.81
CA GLU A 5 -22.35 -14.60 -26.09
C GLU A 5 -21.29 -15.69 -25.85
N ASP A 6 -21.33 -16.75 -26.64
CA ASP A 6 -20.30 -17.78 -26.57
C ASP A 6 -18.97 -17.29 -27.16
N ARG A 7 -17.90 -17.40 -26.38
CA ARG A 7 -16.55 -16.97 -26.76
C ARG A 7 -15.58 -18.14 -26.57
N PRO A 8 -15.17 -18.84 -27.64
CA PRO A 8 -14.28 -20.00 -27.54
C PRO A 8 -12.98 -19.72 -26.77
N GLY A 9 -12.35 -18.56 -27.02
CA GLY A 9 -11.13 -18.17 -26.31
C GLY A 9 -11.35 -17.88 -24.82
N GLN A 10 -12.58 -17.53 -24.40
CA GLN A 10 -12.93 -17.41 -22.99
C GLN A 10 -12.96 -18.78 -22.32
N ARG A 11 -13.54 -19.79 -22.99
CA ARG A 11 -13.60 -21.17 -22.46
C ARG A 11 -12.22 -21.79 -22.36
N GLU A 12 -11.41 -21.64 -23.41
CA GLU A 12 -10.02 -22.10 -23.41
C GLU A 12 -9.23 -21.50 -22.25
N MET A 13 -9.40 -20.19 -22.00
CA MET A 13 -8.80 -19.52 -20.85
C MET A 13 -9.32 -20.07 -19.51
N VAL A 14 -10.63 -20.30 -19.37
CA VAL A 14 -11.22 -20.91 -18.15
C VAL A 14 -10.62 -22.28 -17.88
N ASP A 15 -10.57 -23.15 -18.89
CA ASP A 15 -10.06 -24.53 -18.76
C ASP A 15 -8.57 -24.53 -18.39
N ALA A 16 -7.77 -23.68 -19.04
CA ALA A 16 -6.35 -23.55 -18.74
C ALA A 16 -6.10 -23.04 -17.31
N ILE A 17 -6.86 -22.03 -16.86
CA ILE A 17 -6.72 -21.48 -15.50
C ILE A 17 -7.18 -22.50 -14.46
N ALA A 18 -8.28 -23.21 -14.71
CA ALA A 18 -8.75 -24.28 -13.81
C ALA A 18 -7.69 -25.36 -13.63
N HIS A 19 -7.04 -25.78 -14.72
CA HIS A 19 -5.95 -26.76 -14.68
C HIS A 19 -4.76 -26.23 -13.87
N ALA A 20 -4.30 -25.00 -14.15
CA ALA A 20 -3.17 -24.40 -13.45
C ALA A 20 -3.42 -24.27 -11.94
N ILE A 21 -4.62 -23.87 -11.53
CA ILE A 21 -5.00 -23.79 -10.11
C ILE A 21 -4.96 -25.18 -9.48
N ASN A 22 -5.56 -26.19 -10.11
CA ASN A 22 -5.62 -27.55 -9.57
C ASN A 22 -4.24 -28.18 -9.42
N ASP A 23 -3.37 -27.99 -10.40
CA ASP A 23 -2.05 -28.63 -10.47
C ASP A 23 -0.96 -27.81 -9.79
N GLY A 24 -1.26 -26.57 -9.37
CA GLY A 24 -0.31 -25.68 -8.69
C GLY A 24 0.73 -25.08 -9.63
N GLU A 25 0.36 -24.84 -10.89
CA GLU A 25 1.25 -24.34 -11.94
C GLU A 25 1.09 -22.83 -12.17
N HIS A 26 2.16 -22.19 -12.64
CA HIS A 26 2.11 -20.80 -13.11
C HIS A 26 1.64 -20.75 -14.56
N LEU A 27 0.65 -19.89 -14.85
CA LEU A 27 0.08 -19.73 -16.18
C LEU A 27 0.14 -18.27 -16.63
N VAL A 28 0.68 -18.04 -17.82
CA VAL A 28 0.63 -16.75 -18.51
C VAL A 28 -0.34 -16.85 -19.68
N VAL A 29 -1.36 -16.00 -19.69
CA VAL A 29 -2.38 -15.96 -20.76
C VAL A 29 -2.35 -14.62 -21.47
N GLN A 30 -2.18 -14.64 -22.79
CA GLN A 30 -2.44 -13.47 -23.63
C GLN A 30 -3.85 -13.54 -24.20
N ALA A 31 -4.74 -12.66 -23.73
CA ALA A 31 -6.12 -12.58 -24.20
C ALA A 31 -6.41 -11.20 -24.79
N GLY A 32 -7.08 -11.18 -25.95
CA GLY A 32 -7.53 -9.95 -26.60
C GLY A 32 -8.54 -9.17 -25.77
N THR A 33 -8.71 -7.88 -26.10
CA THR A 33 -9.80 -7.08 -25.52
C THR A 33 -11.15 -7.68 -25.90
N GLY A 34 -12.11 -7.64 -24.98
CA GLY A 34 -13.43 -8.21 -25.21
C GLY A 34 -13.50 -9.74 -25.15
N THR A 35 -12.41 -10.48 -24.84
CA THR A 35 -12.48 -11.93 -24.60
C THR A 35 -13.31 -12.30 -23.36
N GLY A 36 -13.58 -11.33 -22.48
CA GLY A 36 -14.23 -11.59 -21.18
C GLY A 36 -13.25 -12.12 -20.14
N LYS A 37 -12.03 -11.53 -20.12
CA LYS A 37 -10.89 -11.92 -19.28
C LYS A 37 -11.27 -12.03 -17.80
N SER A 38 -11.96 -11.02 -17.26
CA SER A 38 -12.36 -11.00 -15.85
C SER A 38 -13.14 -12.24 -15.45
N LEU A 39 -14.22 -12.55 -16.16
CA LEU A 39 -15.01 -13.75 -15.88
C LEU A 39 -14.21 -15.03 -16.13
N ALA A 40 -13.33 -15.05 -17.14
CA ALA A 40 -12.53 -16.23 -17.46
C ALA A 40 -11.56 -16.63 -16.34
N TYR A 41 -10.98 -15.65 -15.63
CA TYR A 41 -10.14 -15.95 -14.47
C TYR A 41 -10.94 -16.08 -13.17
N LEU A 42 -12.02 -15.32 -12.98
CA LEU A 42 -12.80 -15.34 -11.74
C LEU A 42 -13.58 -16.65 -11.55
N ILE A 43 -14.18 -17.20 -12.61
CA ILE A 43 -14.99 -18.42 -12.53
C ILE A 43 -14.20 -19.60 -11.95
N PRO A 44 -13.07 -20.03 -12.56
CA PRO A 44 -12.31 -21.15 -12.03
C PRO A 44 -11.65 -20.82 -10.68
N ALA A 45 -11.28 -19.56 -10.43
CA ALA A 45 -10.69 -19.15 -9.17
C ALA A 45 -11.69 -19.29 -8.00
N VAL A 46 -12.92 -18.81 -8.16
CA VAL A 46 -13.96 -18.94 -7.13
C VAL A 46 -14.39 -20.40 -6.96
N LEU A 47 -14.58 -21.14 -8.06
CA LEU A 47 -14.99 -22.55 -7.98
C LEU A 47 -13.93 -23.47 -7.37
N SER A 48 -12.67 -23.03 -7.32
CA SER A 48 -11.61 -23.79 -6.63
C SER A 48 -11.80 -23.87 -5.11
N GLY A 49 -12.61 -22.97 -4.52
CA GLY A 49 -12.80 -22.86 -3.07
C GLY A 49 -11.55 -22.39 -2.32
N ARG A 50 -10.52 -21.95 -3.03
CA ARG A 50 -9.28 -21.39 -2.48
C ARG A 50 -9.42 -19.90 -2.20
N ARG A 51 -8.55 -19.36 -1.35
CA ARG A 51 -8.46 -17.90 -1.16
C ARG A 51 -7.72 -17.27 -2.32
N VAL A 52 -8.33 -16.26 -2.93
CA VAL A 52 -7.83 -15.65 -4.16
C VAL A 52 -7.52 -14.17 -3.94
N VAL A 53 -6.37 -13.74 -4.42
CA VAL A 53 -6.05 -12.31 -4.59
C VAL A 53 -6.07 -11.96 -6.07
N VAL A 54 -6.82 -10.92 -6.45
CA VAL A 54 -6.76 -10.34 -7.79
C VAL A 54 -6.06 -8.98 -7.70
N ALA A 55 -4.87 -8.90 -8.29
CA ALA A 55 -4.05 -7.70 -8.36
C ALA A 55 -4.25 -7.01 -9.72
N THR A 56 -4.82 -5.82 -9.71
CA THR A 56 -5.08 -5.04 -10.93
C THR A 56 -4.11 -3.86 -11.08
N ALA A 57 -3.78 -3.49 -12.32
CA ALA A 57 -2.86 -2.39 -12.58
C ALA A 57 -3.42 -1.01 -12.16
N THR A 58 -4.73 -0.80 -12.23
CA THR A 58 -5.34 0.53 -11.98
C THR A 58 -6.54 0.47 -11.05
N LYS A 59 -6.80 1.58 -10.35
CA LYS A 59 -7.99 1.74 -9.50
C LYS A 59 -9.30 1.55 -10.27
N ALA A 60 -9.37 2.03 -11.50
CA ALA A 60 -10.57 1.87 -12.34
C ALA A 60 -10.87 0.40 -12.65
N LEU A 61 -9.83 -0.42 -12.88
CA LEU A 61 -9.99 -1.88 -13.06
C LEU A 61 -10.38 -2.56 -11.75
N GLN A 62 -9.82 -2.13 -10.63
CA GLN A 62 -10.21 -2.60 -9.29
C GLN A 62 -11.70 -2.34 -9.02
N ASP A 63 -12.17 -1.13 -9.27
CA ASP A 63 -13.58 -0.74 -9.07
C ASP A 63 -14.50 -1.49 -10.06
N GLN A 64 -14.09 -1.63 -11.33
CA GLN A 64 -14.83 -2.43 -12.30
C GLN A 64 -15.00 -3.89 -11.84
N LEU A 65 -13.95 -4.50 -11.31
CA LEU A 65 -13.99 -5.88 -10.84
C LEU A 65 -14.94 -6.01 -9.64
N ALA A 66 -14.83 -5.10 -8.67
CA ALA A 66 -15.57 -5.14 -7.41
C ALA A 66 -17.05 -4.74 -7.54
N ASP A 67 -17.38 -3.78 -8.40
CA ASP A 67 -18.72 -3.20 -8.50
C ASP A 67 -19.55 -3.78 -9.67
N LYS A 68 -18.91 -4.53 -10.58
CA LYS A 68 -19.60 -5.12 -11.75
C LYS A 68 -19.32 -6.61 -11.91
N ASP A 69 -18.06 -6.98 -12.11
CA ASP A 69 -17.73 -8.35 -12.56
C ASP A 69 -17.97 -9.39 -11.44
N LEU A 70 -17.56 -9.10 -10.20
CA LEU A 70 -17.79 -9.96 -9.03
C LEU A 70 -19.28 -10.05 -8.63
N PRO A 71 -20.04 -8.94 -8.53
CA PRO A 71 -21.49 -9.00 -8.34
C PRO A 71 -22.20 -9.83 -9.43
N LEU A 72 -21.84 -9.61 -10.69
CA LEU A 72 -22.40 -10.35 -11.82
C LEU A 72 -22.12 -11.85 -11.72
N LEU A 73 -20.91 -12.23 -11.29
CA LEU A 73 -20.56 -13.62 -11.04
C LEU A 73 -21.35 -14.19 -9.86
N ALA A 74 -21.44 -13.47 -8.75
CA ALA A 74 -22.16 -13.89 -7.54
C ALA A 74 -23.64 -14.17 -7.81
N GLU A 75 -24.28 -13.41 -8.71
CA GLU A 75 -25.67 -13.64 -9.12
C GLU A 75 -25.89 -14.95 -9.89
N HIS A 76 -24.83 -15.52 -10.47
CA HIS A 76 -24.94 -16.63 -11.44
C HIS A 76 -24.15 -17.88 -11.07
N ILE A 77 -23.24 -17.79 -10.10
CA ILE A 77 -22.47 -18.92 -9.60
C ILE A 77 -23.26 -19.67 -8.52
N ASP A 78 -23.25 -21.00 -8.58
CA ASP A 78 -23.89 -21.85 -7.56
C ASP A 78 -22.94 -22.11 -6.38
N ALA A 79 -22.35 -21.04 -5.84
CA ALA A 79 -21.42 -21.08 -4.73
C ALA A 79 -21.53 -19.79 -3.89
N PRO A 80 -21.36 -19.85 -2.56
CA PRO A 80 -21.22 -18.64 -1.77
C PRO A 80 -19.95 -17.90 -2.22
N LEU A 81 -20.10 -16.63 -2.57
CA LEU A 81 -19.00 -15.77 -3.01
C LEU A 81 -19.03 -14.48 -2.22
N SER A 82 -17.96 -14.24 -1.47
CA SER A 82 -17.68 -12.97 -0.81
C SER A 82 -16.39 -12.35 -1.38
N TRP A 83 -16.38 -11.02 -1.48
CA TRP A 83 -15.19 -10.30 -1.93
C TRP A 83 -14.96 -9.03 -1.12
N ALA A 84 -13.72 -8.55 -1.11
CA ALA A 84 -13.35 -7.30 -0.47
C ALA A 84 -12.29 -6.56 -1.30
N VAL A 85 -12.40 -5.23 -1.30
CA VAL A 85 -11.41 -4.34 -1.89
C VAL A 85 -10.44 -3.88 -0.80
N LEU A 86 -9.15 -4.12 -0.99
CA LEU A 86 -8.11 -3.67 -0.05
C LEU A 86 -7.16 -2.69 -0.73
N LYS A 87 -6.98 -1.53 -0.10
CA LYS A 87 -6.11 -0.44 -0.58
C LYS A 87 -5.01 -0.13 0.43
N GLY A 88 -4.01 0.64 0.02
CA GLY A 88 -2.97 1.14 0.94
C GLY A 88 -3.58 2.04 2.02
N ARG A 89 -2.98 2.08 3.23
CA ARG A 89 -3.52 2.80 4.41
C ARG A 89 -3.87 4.26 4.15
N SER A 90 -3.10 4.94 3.31
CA SER A 90 -3.31 6.34 2.93
C SER A 90 -4.59 6.57 2.11
N ASN A 91 -5.30 5.52 1.67
CA ASN A 91 -6.60 5.65 1.01
C ASN A 91 -7.77 5.66 2.00
N TYR A 92 -7.52 5.42 3.30
CA TYR A 92 -8.56 5.47 4.33
C TYR A 92 -8.37 6.69 5.24
N LEU A 93 -9.49 7.27 5.68
CA LEU A 93 -9.47 8.32 6.70
C LEU A 93 -8.95 7.74 8.01
N CYS A 94 -8.03 8.46 8.67
CA CYS A 94 -7.50 8.10 9.97
C CYS A 94 -8.23 8.90 11.04
N ARG A 95 -9.15 8.26 11.77
CA ARG A 95 -9.95 8.91 12.82
C ARG A 95 -9.08 9.60 13.87
N GLN A 96 -7.97 9.00 14.27
CA GLN A 96 -7.01 9.62 15.18
C GLN A 96 -6.38 10.90 14.61
N ARG A 97 -6.00 10.91 13.32
CA ARG A 97 -5.45 12.12 12.67
C ARG A 97 -6.51 13.21 12.52
N LEU A 98 -7.75 12.81 12.23
CA LEU A 98 -8.88 13.73 12.16
C LEU A 98 -9.15 14.39 13.53
N ASP A 99 -9.17 13.62 14.62
CA ASP A 99 -9.32 14.15 15.98
C ASP A 99 -8.21 15.17 16.30
N GLU A 100 -6.96 14.84 16.00
CA GLU A 100 -5.80 15.72 16.19
C GLU A 100 -5.92 17.02 15.36
N ALA A 101 -6.41 16.94 14.13
CA ALA A 101 -6.61 18.10 13.25
C ALA A 101 -7.75 19.02 13.75
N LEU A 102 -8.76 18.46 14.41
CA LEU A 102 -9.88 19.21 14.99
C LEU A 102 -9.54 19.92 16.31
N GLN A 103 -8.45 19.56 16.98
CA GLN A 103 -8.09 20.16 18.27
C GLN A 103 -7.73 21.66 18.15
N PRO A 104 -8.14 22.50 19.12
CA PRO A 104 -7.85 23.94 19.12
C PRO A 104 -6.35 24.26 19.18
N GLN A 105 -5.54 23.45 19.86
CA GLN A 105 -4.10 23.68 20.06
C GLN A 105 -3.33 23.59 18.72
N THR A 106 -3.73 22.65 17.86
CA THR A 106 -3.25 22.49 16.47
C THR A 106 -3.72 23.63 15.56
N GLN A 107 -4.76 24.37 15.97
CA GLN A 107 -5.25 25.58 15.30
C GLN A 107 -4.64 26.87 15.89
N LEU A 108 -4.22 26.88 17.16
CA LEU A 108 -3.77 28.06 17.91
C LEU A 108 -2.27 28.38 17.77
N GLY A 109 -1.45 27.49 17.18
CA GLY A 109 0.00 27.69 17.05
C GLY A 109 0.48 28.87 16.18
N LEU A 110 -0.43 29.70 15.64
CA LEU A 110 -0.11 30.87 14.81
C LEU A 110 -1.13 32.03 15.01
N ASP A 111 -1.86 32.08 16.13
CA ASP A 111 -2.78 33.20 16.44
C ASP A 111 -2.02 34.43 16.97
N GLY A 112 -0.86 34.69 16.39
CA GLY A 112 0.12 35.68 16.81
C GLY A 112 0.23 36.91 15.94
N VAL A 113 -0.69 37.19 15.00
CA VAL A 113 -1.05 38.54 14.49
C VAL A 113 -2.12 38.39 13.40
N ALA A 114 -3.37 38.66 13.76
CA ALA A 114 -4.38 39.07 12.78
C ALA A 114 -4.35 40.60 12.70
N ASP A 115 -3.96 41.16 11.56
CA ASP A 115 -4.56 42.38 11.05
C ASP A 115 -4.25 42.58 9.56
N ALA A 116 -5.26 43.09 8.87
CA ALA A 116 -5.31 43.59 7.48
C ALA A 116 -5.61 42.59 6.35
N ALA A 117 -6.83 42.76 5.83
CA ALA A 117 -7.29 42.38 4.51
C ALA A 117 -6.32 42.76 3.38
N ASP A 118 -6.09 41.88 2.42
CA ASP A 118 -6.66 41.99 1.08
C ASP A 118 -6.30 40.74 0.24
N SER A 119 -7.13 40.49 -0.76
CA SER A 119 -7.08 39.36 -1.67
C SER A 119 -5.90 39.38 -2.66
N SER A 120 -5.52 38.18 -3.13
CA SER A 120 -4.74 37.90 -4.35
C SER A 120 -3.22 38.16 -4.34
N THR A 121 -2.45 37.19 -3.84
CA THR A 121 -1.17 36.67 -4.40
C THR A 121 -0.63 35.58 -3.46
N GLY A 122 0.15 34.65 -3.99
CA GLY A 122 0.39 33.31 -3.41
C GLY A 122 0.98 33.24 -1.99
N GLY A 123 0.70 32.09 -1.34
CA GLY A 123 1.37 31.63 -0.11
C GLY A 123 0.56 31.75 1.17
N SER A 124 -0.63 31.13 1.28
CA SER A 124 -1.27 30.87 2.58
C SER A 124 -0.87 29.47 3.08
N GLU A 125 0.10 29.40 3.97
CA GLU A 125 0.73 28.16 4.39
C GLU A 125 -0.18 27.29 5.29
N GLY A 126 -0.41 26.04 4.84
CA GLY A 126 -0.43 24.86 5.73
C GLY A 126 -1.69 24.47 6.51
N ARG A 127 -2.76 25.28 6.58
CA ARG A 127 -3.94 24.95 7.43
C ARG A 127 -5.17 24.51 6.62
N VAL A 128 -5.73 23.36 6.97
CA VAL A 128 -7.01 22.89 6.42
C VAL A 128 -8.15 23.73 7.03
N PRO A 129 -9.05 24.32 6.22
CA PRO A 129 -10.18 25.07 6.75
C PRO A 129 -11.02 24.22 7.72
N LEU A 130 -11.40 24.79 8.87
CA LEU A 130 -12.19 24.07 9.89
C LEU A 130 -13.52 23.55 9.33
N SER A 131 -14.11 24.24 8.35
CA SER A 131 -15.31 23.77 7.64
C SER A 131 -15.08 22.47 6.88
N GLU A 132 -13.91 22.30 6.24
CA GLU A 132 -13.53 21.08 5.53
C GLU A 132 -13.27 19.93 6.51
N LEU A 133 -12.57 20.20 7.62
CA LEU A 133 -12.36 19.20 8.68
C LEU A 133 -13.68 18.74 9.31
N LYS A 134 -14.61 19.66 9.57
CA LYS A 134 -15.94 19.32 10.08
C LYS A 134 -16.76 18.52 9.08
N ALA A 135 -16.66 18.82 7.78
CA ALA A 135 -17.33 18.03 6.74
C ALA A 135 -16.77 16.60 6.67
N LEU A 136 -15.44 16.44 6.75
CA LEU A 136 -14.80 15.13 6.80
C LEU A 136 -15.15 14.36 8.08
N ALA A 137 -15.31 15.06 9.21
CA ALA A 137 -15.74 14.43 10.45
C ALA A 137 -17.19 13.93 10.39
N ALA A 138 -18.11 14.74 9.88
CA ALA A 138 -19.49 14.31 9.65
C ALA A 138 -19.54 13.10 8.71
N TRP A 139 -18.79 13.13 7.60
CA TRP A 139 -18.69 11.99 6.70
C TRP A 139 -18.08 10.74 7.38
N ALA A 140 -17.07 10.92 8.22
CA ALA A 140 -16.42 9.82 8.94
C ALA A 140 -17.37 9.12 9.93
N ASP A 141 -18.37 9.82 10.45
CA ASP A 141 -19.40 9.25 11.33
C ASP A 141 -20.44 8.42 10.55
N ASP A 142 -20.69 8.76 9.28
CA ASP A 142 -21.71 8.13 8.43
C ASP A 142 -21.15 7.03 7.50
N THR A 143 -19.88 7.08 7.12
CA THR A 143 -19.26 6.11 6.19
C THR A 143 -19.06 4.73 6.81
N GLU A 144 -19.35 3.68 6.03
CA GLU A 144 -19.09 2.28 6.42
C GLU A 144 -17.64 1.84 6.21
N SER A 145 -16.97 2.42 5.21
CA SER A 145 -15.65 1.95 4.77
C SER A 145 -14.51 2.89 5.19
N GLY A 146 -14.79 4.20 5.27
CA GLY A 146 -13.79 5.24 5.45
C GLY A 146 -12.82 5.41 4.28
N ASP A 147 -13.10 4.80 3.13
CA ASP A 147 -12.33 4.92 1.89
C ASP A 147 -12.53 6.30 1.26
N ARG A 148 -11.44 6.94 0.85
CA ARG A 148 -11.46 8.21 0.12
C ARG A 148 -12.35 8.15 -1.12
N ALA A 149 -12.42 6.99 -1.78
CA ALA A 149 -13.22 6.80 -2.99
C ALA A 149 -14.73 6.98 -2.75
N ASP A 150 -15.20 6.82 -1.51
CA ASP A 150 -16.63 6.98 -1.18
C ASP A 150 -17.04 8.45 -1.00
N LEU A 151 -16.09 9.40 -1.07
CA LEU A 151 -16.37 10.83 -1.00
C LEU A 151 -16.94 11.32 -2.33
N THR A 152 -18.13 11.93 -2.28
CA THR A 152 -18.75 12.57 -3.46
C THR A 152 -17.89 13.68 -4.05
N VAL A 153 -17.14 14.40 -3.21
CA VAL A 153 -16.25 15.49 -3.62
C VAL A 153 -14.84 15.14 -3.20
N GLU A 154 -13.95 15.00 -4.18
CA GLU A 154 -12.57 14.63 -3.90
C GLU A 154 -11.84 15.77 -3.17
N PRO A 155 -11.28 15.51 -1.97
CA PRO A 155 -10.51 16.51 -1.25
C PRO A 155 -9.18 16.77 -1.97
N LYS A 156 -8.68 18.01 -1.85
CA LYS A 156 -7.34 18.36 -2.33
C LYS A 156 -6.31 17.43 -1.68
N PRO A 157 -5.21 17.05 -2.37
CA PRO A 157 -4.24 16.10 -1.85
C PRO A 157 -3.68 16.47 -0.46
N TRP A 158 -3.39 17.75 -0.22
CA TRP A 158 -2.87 18.23 1.04
C TRP A 158 -3.90 18.21 2.19
N VAL A 159 -5.19 18.34 1.88
CA VAL A 159 -6.29 18.21 2.86
C VAL A 159 -6.40 16.76 3.31
N TRP A 160 -6.39 15.83 2.35
CA TRP A 160 -6.43 14.41 2.65
C TRP A 160 -5.19 13.94 3.41
N ALA A 161 -4.00 14.46 3.07
CA ALA A 161 -2.76 14.18 3.79
C ALA A 161 -2.82 14.62 5.26
N ALA A 162 -3.65 15.60 5.62
CA ALA A 162 -3.82 16.04 7.01
C ALA A 162 -4.69 15.07 7.85
N VAL A 163 -5.57 14.29 7.21
CA VAL A 163 -6.55 13.40 7.89
C VAL A 163 -6.32 11.92 7.61
N SER A 164 -5.27 11.55 6.89
CA SER A 164 -4.89 10.16 6.60
C SER A 164 -3.50 9.85 7.15
N VAL A 165 -3.10 8.57 7.14
CA VAL A 165 -1.77 8.16 7.63
C VAL A 165 -1.18 7.06 6.77
N GLY A 166 0.11 7.21 6.42
CA GLY A 166 0.86 6.20 5.67
C GLY A 166 1.33 5.02 6.55
N PRO A 167 1.78 3.92 5.93
CA PRO A 167 2.30 2.75 6.66
C PRO A 167 3.55 3.07 7.50
N ARG A 168 4.39 4.01 7.06
CA ARG A 168 5.59 4.47 7.77
C ARG A 168 5.32 5.42 8.94
N GLU A 169 4.08 5.89 9.08
CA GLU A 169 3.65 6.75 10.18
C GLU A 169 2.73 6.02 11.15
N CYS A 170 1.92 5.07 10.68
CA CYS A 170 0.90 4.47 11.52
C CYS A 170 1.52 3.61 12.65
N PRO A 171 1.20 3.89 13.93
CA PRO A 171 1.72 3.11 15.06
C PRO A 171 1.11 1.70 15.17
N GLY A 172 0.02 1.44 14.44
CA GLY A 172 -0.72 0.18 14.45
C GLY A 172 -1.90 0.20 15.42
N ALA A 173 -2.88 -0.69 15.20
CA ALA A 173 -4.14 -0.73 15.94
C ALA A 173 -3.94 -0.87 17.46
N SER A 174 -3.00 -1.73 17.88
CA SER A 174 -2.73 -2.03 19.30
C SER A 174 -2.15 -0.85 20.08
N LYS A 175 -1.61 0.15 19.40
CA LYS A 175 -0.98 1.32 20.01
C LYS A 175 -1.67 2.64 19.65
N CYS A 176 -2.78 2.58 18.93
CA CYS A 176 -3.57 3.73 18.52
C CYS A 176 -4.87 3.83 19.36
N PRO A 177 -5.22 5.01 19.90
CA PRO A 177 -6.46 5.21 20.66
C PRO A 177 -7.72 4.92 19.83
N ARG A 178 -7.69 5.26 18.53
CA ARG A 178 -8.73 4.94 17.54
C ARG A 178 -8.46 3.62 16.81
N GLY A 179 -7.76 2.69 17.45
CA GLY A 179 -7.40 1.39 16.88
C GLY A 179 -8.60 0.47 16.66
N ALA A 180 -9.56 0.50 17.59
CA ALA A 180 -10.76 -0.34 17.54
C ALA A 180 -11.75 0.09 16.44
N ASP A 181 -11.83 1.39 16.14
CA ASP A 181 -12.68 1.96 15.08
C ASP A 181 -11.86 2.36 13.83
N CYS A 182 -10.71 1.74 13.61
CA CYS A 182 -9.83 2.08 12.50
C CYS A 182 -10.32 1.50 11.16
N PHE A 183 -10.72 2.36 10.23
CA PHE A 183 -11.17 1.98 8.88
C PHE A 183 -10.18 1.10 8.12
N ALA A 184 -8.88 1.39 8.18
CA ALA A 184 -7.87 0.58 7.51
C ALA A 184 -7.74 -0.85 8.10
N GLU A 185 -7.96 -1.02 9.41
CA GLU A 185 -7.95 -2.33 10.06
C GLU A 185 -9.24 -3.10 9.79
N GLN A 186 -10.37 -2.41 9.73
CA GLN A 186 -11.65 -2.99 9.32
C GLN A 186 -11.58 -3.48 7.88
N ALA A 187 -10.99 -2.71 6.96
CA ALA A 187 -10.77 -3.13 5.58
C ALA A 187 -9.89 -4.39 5.50
N ARG A 188 -8.80 -4.46 6.28
CA ARG A 188 -7.96 -5.67 6.39
C ARG A 188 -8.73 -6.87 6.94
N SER A 189 -9.57 -6.65 7.95
CA SER A 189 -10.38 -7.71 8.56
C SER A 189 -11.44 -8.24 7.59
N ARG A 190 -12.09 -7.35 6.81
CA ARG A 190 -13.00 -7.73 5.72
C ARG A 190 -12.28 -8.53 4.65
N ALA A 191 -11.08 -8.10 4.24
CA ALA A 191 -10.26 -8.84 3.28
C ALA A 191 -9.87 -10.23 3.79
N ALA A 192 -9.51 -10.37 5.07
CA ALA A 192 -9.17 -11.66 5.65
C ALA A 192 -10.36 -12.65 5.75
N ALA A 193 -11.59 -12.14 5.74
CA ALA A 193 -12.82 -12.92 5.77
C ALA A 193 -13.41 -13.19 4.37
N ALA A 194 -12.85 -12.58 3.31
CA ALA A 194 -13.37 -12.69 1.95
C ALA A 194 -12.73 -13.87 1.19
N ASP A 195 -13.49 -14.44 0.26
CA ASP A 195 -12.99 -15.48 -0.65
C ASP A 195 -12.08 -14.88 -1.73
N VAL A 196 -12.44 -13.69 -2.22
CA VAL A 196 -11.68 -12.92 -3.21
C VAL A 196 -11.29 -11.55 -2.68
N VAL A 197 -9.99 -11.26 -2.63
CA VAL A 197 -9.46 -9.94 -2.27
C VAL A 197 -8.96 -9.21 -3.52
N VAL A 198 -9.55 -8.06 -3.82
CA VAL A 198 -9.12 -7.22 -4.95
C VAL A 198 -8.18 -6.14 -4.45
N VAL A 199 -6.98 -6.10 -5.01
CA VAL A 199 -5.93 -5.13 -4.68
C VAL A 199 -5.40 -4.48 -5.94
N ASN A 200 -4.67 -3.38 -5.81
CA ASN A 200 -3.81 -2.95 -6.90
C ASN A 200 -2.47 -3.70 -6.85
N THR A 201 -1.85 -3.91 -8.01
CA THR A 201 -0.56 -4.61 -8.13
C THR A 201 0.53 -3.96 -7.29
N HIS A 202 0.49 -2.64 -7.09
CA HIS A 202 1.43 -1.94 -6.21
C HIS A 202 1.30 -2.35 -4.73
N LEU A 203 0.07 -2.55 -4.21
CA LEU A 203 -0.10 -3.06 -2.84
C LEU A 203 0.38 -4.50 -2.73
N TYR A 204 0.21 -5.31 -3.77
CA TYR A 204 0.75 -6.67 -3.82
C TYR A 204 2.28 -6.68 -3.83
N GLY A 205 2.93 -5.82 -4.62
CA GLY A 205 4.39 -5.68 -4.60
C GLY A 205 4.92 -5.24 -3.23
N LEU A 206 4.25 -4.30 -2.56
CA LEU A 206 4.56 -3.93 -1.17
C LEU A 206 4.36 -5.09 -0.19
N HIS A 207 3.37 -5.96 -0.43
CA HIS A 207 3.15 -7.15 0.38
C HIS A 207 4.30 -8.14 0.27
N LEU A 208 4.78 -8.40 -0.95
CA LEU A 208 5.97 -9.22 -1.17
C LEU A 208 7.19 -8.60 -0.49
N ALA A 209 7.46 -7.31 -0.74
CA ALA A 209 8.61 -6.60 -0.16
C ALA A 209 8.59 -6.58 1.38
N ALA A 210 7.40 -6.64 1.99
CA ALA A 210 7.23 -6.72 3.43
C ALA A 210 7.24 -8.18 3.97
N GLY A 211 7.63 -9.17 3.17
CA GLY A 211 7.69 -10.58 3.57
C GLY A 211 6.31 -11.20 3.81
N GLY A 212 5.29 -10.81 3.03
CA GLY A 212 3.97 -11.43 3.08
C GLY A 212 3.04 -10.91 4.18
N VAL A 213 3.40 -9.86 4.93
CA VAL A 213 2.62 -9.46 6.13
C VAL A 213 1.44 -8.50 5.86
N ILE A 214 1.31 -7.97 4.64
CA ILE A 214 0.32 -6.92 4.33
C ILE A 214 -1.07 -7.46 3.94
N LEU A 215 -1.14 -8.49 3.10
CA LEU A 215 -2.38 -9.11 2.64
C LEU A 215 -2.66 -10.36 3.46
N PRO A 216 -3.92 -10.82 3.54
CA PRO A 216 -4.24 -12.12 4.12
C PRO A 216 -3.55 -13.27 3.36
N ASP A 217 -3.36 -14.39 4.05
CA ASP A 217 -2.91 -15.63 3.42
C ASP A 217 -3.89 -16.03 2.30
N HIS A 218 -3.33 -16.40 1.16
CA HIS A 218 -4.06 -16.74 -0.05
C HIS A 218 -3.31 -17.82 -0.84
N ASP A 219 -4.06 -18.66 -1.55
CA ASP A 219 -3.50 -19.80 -2.28
C ASP A 219 -3.30 -19.49 -3.77
N VAL A 220 -4.01 -18.48 -4.29
CA VAL A 220 -3.98 -18.09 -5.71
C VAL A 220 -3.86 -16.58 -5.81
N VAL A 221 -2.91 -16.11 -6.64
CA VAL A 221 -2.83 -14.72 -7.08
C VAL A 221 -3.06 -14.64 -8.59
N ILE A 222 -3.87 -13.66 -9.00
CA ILE A 222 -4.12 -13.34 -10.41
C ILE A 222 -3.65 -11.91 -10.65
N PHE A 223 -2.68 -11.74 -11.54
CA PHE A 223 -2.25 -10.42 -12.01
C PHE A 223 -3.01 -10.05 -13.28
N ASP A 224 -3.92 -9.09 -13.16
CA ASP A 224 -4.57 -8.49 -14.33
C ASP A 224 -3.68 -7.39 -14.91
N GLU A 225 -3.61 -7.34 -16.23
CA GLU A 225 -2.63 -6.53 -16.97
C GLU A 225 -1.18 -6.84 -16.56
N ALA A 226 -0.82 -8.12 -16.58
CA ALA A 226 0.47 -8.66 -16.15
C ALA A 226 1.71 -7.99 -16.77
N HIS A 227 1.56 -7.26 -17.88
CA HIS A 227 2.64 -6.49 -18.50
C HIS A 227 3.16 -5.34 -17.61
N GLU A 228 2.36 -4.85 -16.67
CA GLU A 228 2.75 -3.81 -15.70
C GLU A 228 3.46 -4.38 -14.47
N VAL A 229 3.48 -5.71 -14.28
CA VAL A 229 3.97 -6.33 -13.04
C VAL A 229 5.45 -6.05 -12.82
N GLU A 230 6.29 -6.20 -13.84
CA GLU A 230 7.75 -6.00 -13.72
C GLU A 230 8.08 -4.60 -13.20
N ASP A 231 7.54 -3.57 -13.84
CA ASP A 231 7.77 -2.17 -13.48
C ASP A 231 7.24 -1.87 -12.06
N ILE A 232 6.07 -2.40 -11.71
CA ILE A 232 5.47 -2.19 -10.38
C ILE A 232 6.28 -2.91 -9.29
N MET A 233 6.77 -4.12 -9.55
CA MET A 233 7.58 -4.87 -8.59
C MET A 233 8.94 -4.18 -8.35
N SER A 234 9.55 -3.65 -9.40
CA SER A 234 10.77 -2.84 -9.31
C SER A 234 10.53 -1.58 -8.45
N ALA A 235 9.43 -0.87 -8.68
CA ALA A 235 9.09 0.32 -7.92
C ALA A 235 8.77 0.06 -6.44
N THR A 236 8.13 -1.08 -6.12
CA THR A 236 7.71 -1.42 -4.74
C THR A 236 8.82 -1.98 -3.87
N THR A 237 9.88 -2.53 -4.48
CA THR A 237 11.08 -3.04 -3.81
C THR A 237 12.19 -1.99 -3.69
N GLY A 238 11.99 -0.83 -4.34
CA GLY A 238 12.92 0.28 -4.31
C GLY A 238 12.80 1.22 -3.11
N ILE A 239 13.64 2.26 -3.09
CA ILE A 239 13.55 3.38 -2.14
C ILE A 239 13.38 4.70 -2.88
N GLU A 240 12.77 5.67 -2.20
CA GLU A 240 12.66 7.05 -2.66
C GLU A 240 13.10 8.02 -1.56
N VAL A 241 14.07 8.88 -1.85
CA VAL A 241 14.56 9.92 -0.92
C VAL A 241 14.57 11.27 -1.62
N GLY A 242 13.88 12.24 -1.03
CA GLY A 242 13.88 13.61 -1.55
C GLY A 242 13.39 14.62 -0.51
N PRO A 243 13.33 15.91 -0.86
CA PRO A 243 12.91 16.98 0.05
C PRO A 243 11.53 16.72 0.67
N GLY A 244 10.61 16.13 -0.10
CA GLY A 244 9.27 15.79 0.36
C GLY A 244 9.26 14.84 1.56
N SER A 245 10.14 13.84 1.59
CA SER A 245 10.23 12.88 2.70
C SER A 245 10.71 13.55 3.99
N VAL A 246 11.69 14.45 3.89
CA VAL A 246 12.24 15.23 5.02
C VAL A 246 11.20 16.23 5.54
N ASN A 247 10.53 16.96 4.65
CA ASN A 247 9.48 17.90 5.00
C ASN A 247 8.24 17.18 5.60
N SER A 248 7.96 15.94 5.20
CA SER A 248 6.93 15.13 5.84
C SER A 248 7.27 14.78 7.28
N LEU A 249 8.53 14.43 7.54
CA LEU A 249 9.01 14.20 8.89
C LEU A 249 8.96 15.49 9.73
N ALA A 250 9.43 16.62 9.20
CA ALA A 250 9.37 17.93 9.87
C ALA A 250 7.94 18.29 10.33
N ARG A 251 6.95 18.16 9.42
CA ARG A 251 5.52 18.34 9.72
C ARG A 251 4.99 17.34 10.76
N THR A 252 5.52 16.13 10.80
CA THR A 252 5.10 15.13 11.79
C THR A 252 5.65 15.48 13.17
N ILE A 253 6.89 15.98 13.25
CA ILE A 253 7.54 16.37 14.50
C ILE A 253 6.92 17.64 15.10
N SER A 254 6.54 18.62 14.28
CA SER A 254 5.96 19.89 14.75
C SER A 254 4.68 19.70 15.57
N SER A 255 3.99 18.57 15.39
CA SER A 255 2.82 18.18 16.20
C SER A 255 3.16 17.72 17.63
N LEU A 256 4.44 17.56 17.96
CA LEU A 256 4.94 16.93 19.17
C LEU A 256 6.02 17.75 19.89
N ILE A 257 6.90 18.43 19.15
CA ILE A 257 8.03 19.21 19.69
C ILE A 257 7.91 20.65 19.19
N ALA A 258 8.01 21.61 20.09
CA ALA A 258 8.01 23.06 19.80
C ALA A 258 9.43 23.64 19.61
N ASP A 259 10.41 22.81 19.29
CA ASP A 259 11.78 23.21 18.98
C ASP A 259 11.84 23.63 17.52
N GLU A 260 11.62 24.92 17.28
CA GLU A 260 11.66 25.54 15.96
C GLU A 260 13.01 25.30 15.28
N SER A 261 14.12 25.29 16.04
CA SER A 261 15.46 25.12 15.46
C SER A 261 15.67 23.74 14.82
N LEU A 262 15.15 22.68 15.44
CA LEU A 262 15.23 21.33 14.88
C LEU A 262 14.41 21.21 13.58
N ILE A 263 13.24 21.82 13.54
CA ILE A 263 12.35 21.82 12.37
C ILE A 263 12.98 22.63 11.24
N ASP A 264 13.45 23.85 11.52
CA ASP A 264 14.11 24.74 10.57
C ASP A 264 15.35 24.08 9.95
N HIS A 265 16.14 23.36 10.74
CA HIS A 265 17.30 22.63 10.23
C HIS A 265 16.91 21.49 9.27
N LEU A 266 15.82 20.76 9.53
CA LEU A 266 15.33 19.74 8.60
C LEU A 266 14.86 20.39 7.30
N GLU A 267 14.05 21.44 7.37
CA GLU A 267 13.52 22.13 6.20
C GLU A 267 14.62 22.80 5.37
N THR A 268 15.61 23.41 6.03
CA THR A 268 16.78 23.99 5.36
C THR A 268 17.58 22.93 4.60
N ASN A 269 17.81 21.76 5.21
CA ASN A 269 18.50 20.66 4.54
C ASN A 269 17.65 20.06 3.40
N ALA A 270 16.32 19.99 3.57
CA ALA A 270 15.42 19.56 2.50
C ALA A 270 15.47 20.50 1.29
N GLN A 271 15.45 21.81 1.51
CA GLN A 271 15.59 22.82 0.45
C GLN A 271 16.96 22.74 -0.23
N ARG A 272 18.03 22.52 0.54
CA ARG A 272 19.38 22.30 -0.01
C ARG A 272 19.42 21.06 -0.89
N LEU A 273 18.87 19.94 -0.42
CA LEU A 273 18.78 18.70 -1.19
C LEU A 273 18.00 18.93 -2.49
N GLY A 274 16.87 19.63 -2.43
CA GLY A 274 16.06 19.95 -3.61
C GLY A 274 16.85 20.67 -4.69
N ARG A 275 17.56 21.75 -4.32
CA ARG A 275 18.40 22.51 -5.26
C ARG A 275 19.52 21.67 -5.88
N GLN A 276 20.13 20.76 -5.09
CA GLN A 276 21.19 19.89 -5.60
C GLN A 276 20.65 18.81 -6.56
N LEU A 277 19.43 18.31 -6.32
CA LEU A 277 18.82 17.28 -7.17
C LEU A 277 18.15 17.87 -8.42
N GLU A 278 17.72 19.13 -8.40
CA GLU A 278 17.04 19.80 -9.52
C GLU A 278 17.82 19.68 -10.84
N GLU A 279 19.12 19.97 -10.83
CA GLU A 279 19.98 19.87 -12.02
C GLU A 279 20.31 18.41 -12.41
N LEU A 280 20.02 17.47 -11.52
CA LEU A 280 20.30 16.05 -11.72
C LEU A 280 19.07 15.27 -12.19
N VAL A 281 17.88 15.87 -12.26
CA VAL A 281 16.65 15.19 -12.69
C VAL A 281 16.86 14.50 -14.05
N GLY A 282 16.54 13.21 -14.11
CA GLY A 282 16.74 12.34 -15.27
C GLY A 282 18.14 11.72 -15.37
N SER A 283 19.07 12.07 -14.48
CA SER A 283 20.43 11.51 -14.47
C SER A 283 20.51 10.17 -13.72
N ARG A 284 21.45 9.32 -14.14
CA ARG A 284 21.77 8.05 -13.48
C ARG A 284 22.95 8.21 -12.53
N LEU A 285 22.82 7.72 -11.31
CA LEU A 285 23.81 7.81 -10.24
C LEU A 285 24.69 6.53 -10.18
N ARG A 286 25.38 6.23 -11.28
CA ARG A 286 26.14 4.96 -11.47
C ARG A 286 27.26 4.72 -10.45
N HIS A 287 27.77 5.77 -9.83
CA HIS A 287 28.87 5.71 -8.87
C HIS A 287 28.43 6.18 -7.47
N GLY A 288 27.13 6.08 -7.18
CA GLY A 288 26.52 6.68 -6.00
C GLY A 288 26.14 8.14 -6.21
N VAL A 289 25.63 8.76 -5.15
CA VAL A 289 25.30 10.19 -5.12
C VAL A 289 26.57 11.05 -5.22
N PRO A 290 26.52 12.24 -5.85
CA PRO A 290 27.62 13.19 -5.84
C PRO A 290 28.04 13.56 -4.41
N ALA A 291 29.32 13.89 -4.19
CA ALA A 291 29.86 14.18 -2.85
C ALA A 291 29.05 15.26 -2.11
N GLU A 292 28.65 16.34 -2.79
CA GLU A 292 27.86 17.40 -2.18
C GLU A 292 26.44 16.96 -1.78
N VAL A 293 25.85 16.01 -2.51
CA VAL A 293 24.56 15.40 -2.17
C VAL A 293 24.75 14.45 -0.99
N ALA A 294 25.81 13.64 -1.00
CA ALA A 294 26.15 12.74 0.11
C ALA A 294 26.31 13.51 1.43
N ASP A 295 27.00 14.65 1.42
CA ASP A 295 27.18 15.52 2.59
C ASP A 295 25.83 16.03 3.12
N THR A 296 24.92 16.44 2.22
CA THR A 296 23.57 16.87 2.60
C THR A 296 22.76 15.70 3.17
N LEU A 297 22.80 14.50 2.57
CA LEU A 297 22.12 13.32 3.11
C LEU A 297 22.65 12.91 4.48
N LEU A 298 23.97 12.99 4.70
CA LEU A 298 24.60 12.75 5.99
C LEU A 298 24.16 13.78 7.04
N ALA A 299 24.07 15.06 6.66
CA ALA A 299 23.55 16.11 7.52
C ALA A 299 22.08 15.87 7.89
N ILE A 300 21.22 15.51 6.92
CA ILE A 300 19.83 15.11 7.18
C ILE A 300 19.80 13.95 8.16
N ARG A 301 20.60 12.90 7.94
CA ARG A 301 20.67 11.73 8.81
C ARG A 301 21.04 12.11 10.25
N GLU A 302 21.98 13.04 10.44
CA GLU A 302 22.32 13.58 11.76
C GLU A 302 21.12 14.25 12.43
N ARG A 303 20.41 15.15 11.70
CA ARG A 303 19.22 15.84 12.23
C ARG A 303 18.08 14.86 12.58
N VAL A 304 17.86 13.83 11.76
CA VAL A 304 16.85 12.81 12.06
C VAL A 304 17.20 11.99 13.31
N ASN A 305 18.49 11.76 13.58
CA ASN A 305 18.94 11.15 14.83
C ASN A 305 18.73 12.08 16.04
N GLU A 306 19.01 13.37 15.91
CA GLU A 306 18.72 14.38 16.95
C GLU A 306 17.23 14.39 17.30
N VAL A 307 16.35 14.41 16.28
CA VAL A 307 14.90 14.27 16.47
C VAL A 307 14.56 13.00 17.22
N THR A 308 15.10 11.85 16.80
CA THR A 308 14.80 10.56 17.44
C THR A 308 15.17 10.58 18.93
N ASN A 309 16.29 11.21 19.28
CA ASN A 309 16.72 11.38 20.66
C ASN A 309 15.82 12.36 21.44
N ALA A 310 15.47 13.50 20.84
CA ALA A 310 14.56 14.47 21.44
C ALA A 310 13.19 13.84 21.73
N VAL A 311 12.61 13.14 20.76
CA VAL A 311 11.32 12.44 20.91
C VAL A 311 11.38 11.39 22.02
N ARG A 312 12.47 10.61 22.12
CA ARG A 312 12.65 9.61 23.18
C ARG A 312 12.63 10.24 24.59
N SER A 313 13.10 11.47 24.73
CA SER A 313 13.16 12.17 26.02
C SER A 313 11.81 12.71 26.53
N ILE A 314 10.79 12.77 25.67
CA ILE A 314 9.45 13.25 26.03
C ILE A 314 8.78 12.27 26.99
N ASP A 315 8.28 12.74 28.13
CA ASP A 315 7.48 11.91 29.05
C ASP A 315 6.09 11.63 28.45
N ASP A 316 5.75 10.36 28.32
CA ASP A 316 4.51 9.86 27.73
C ASP A 316 3.71 8.96 28.67
N ARG A 317 4.17 8.78 29.92
CA ARG A 317 3.61 7.81 30.86
C ARG A 317 2.15 8.07 31.22
N ALA A 318 1.70 9.31 31.10
CA ALA A 318 0.35 9.73 31.49
C ALA A 318 -0.57 10.10 30.30
N ASN A 319 -0.08 10.08 29.05
CA ASN A 319 -0.86 10.58 27.91
C ASN A 319 -0.75 9.65 26.69
N ALA A 320 -1.82 8.89 26.45
CA ALA A 320 -1.92 7.95 25.32
C ALA A 320 -1.79 8.63 23.95
N GLU A 321 -2.26 9.88 23.82
CA GLU A 321 -2.14 10.64 22.59
C GLU A 321 -0.69 11.04 22.31
N VAL A 322 0.03 11.52 23.33
CA VAL A 322 1.47 11.82 23.24
C VAL A 322 2.26 10.56 22.89
N LYS A 323 1.95 9.43 23.54
CA LYS A 323 2.57 8.13 23.21
C LYS A 323 2.38 7.75 21.74
N THR A 324 1.15 7.89 21.22
CA THR A 324 0.80 7.59 19.82
C THR A 324 1.57 8.48 18.85
N ARG A 325 1.67 9.79 19.15
CA ARG A 325 2.44 10.74 18.34
C ARG A 325 3.94 10.44 18.37
N LYS A 326 4.51 10.06 19.53
CA LYS A 326 5.91 9.61 19.64
C LYS A 326 6.19 8.40 18.77
N GLU A 327 5.32 7.38 18.82
CA GLU A 327 5.48 6.17 18.01
C GLU A 327 5.38 6.46 16.51
N ARG A 328 4.50 7.37 16.12
CA ARG A 328 4.39 7.86 14.74
C ARG A 328 5.69 8.50 14.27
N VAL A 329 6.24 9.44 15.05
CA VAL A 329 7.50 10.11 14.71
C VAL A 329 8.65 9.09 14.67
N ALA A 330 8.71 8.17 15.63
CA ALA A 330 9.75 7.13 15.67
C ALA A 330 9.72 6.23 14.43
N LYS A 331 8.52 5.85 13.96
CA LYS A 331 8.35 5.03 12.76
C LYS A 331 8.74 5.80 11.49
N ALA A 332 8.32 7.06 11.37
CA ALA A 332 8.64 7.91 10.23
C ALA A 332 10.15 8.22 10.15
N ALA A 333 10.76 8.56 11.29
CA ALA A 333 12.19 8.79 11.40
C ALA A 333 13.00 7.52 11.09
N GLY A 334 12.58 6.36 11.61
CA GLY A 334 13.21 5.07 11.35
C GLY A 334 13.23 4.72 9.86
N GLY A 335 12.08 4.84 9.18
CA GLY A 335 11.99 4.61 7.74
C GLY A 335 12.87 5.56 6.93
N LEU A 336 12.88 6.85 7.27
CA LEU A 336 13.73 7.83 6.57
C LEU A 336 15.23 7.55 6.81
N LEU A 337 15.63 7.13 8.02
CA LEU A 337 17.02 6.74 8.31
C LEU A 337 17.46 5.53 7.47
N GLU A 338 16.57 4.58 7.27
CA GLU A 338 16.80 3.41 6.42
C GLU A 338 16.96 3.81 4.94
N ASP A 339 16.05 4.62 4.40
CA ASP A 339 16.19 5.09 3.01
C ASP A 339 17.47 5.93 2.82
N LEU A 340 17.80 6.79 3.78
CA LEU A 340 19.05 7.57 3.76
C LEU A 340 20.28 6.66 3.77
N HIS A 341 20.24 5.56 4.52
CA HIS A 341 21.33 4.59 4.54
C HIS A 341 21.54 3.97 3.15
N TYR A 342 20.47 3.50 2.52
CA TYR A 342 20.56 2.90 1.18
C TYR A 342 20.95 3.92 0.10
N ALA A 343 20.47 5.17 0.19
CA ALA A 343 20.88 6.21 -0.76
C ALA A 343 22.37 6.59 -0.65
N ILE A 344 22.94 6.53 0.56
CA ILE A 344 24.37 6.81 0.82
C ILE A 344 25.25 5.59 0.52
N SER A 345 24.75 4.39 0.76
CA SER A 345 25.49 3.13 0.63
C SER A 345 24.62 2.10 -0.10
N PRO A 346 24.42 2.28 -1.42
CA PRO A 346 23.53 1.41 -2.19
C PRO A 346 24.11 -0.02 -2.28
N PRO A 347 23.26 -1.06 -2.21
CA PRO A 347 23.67 -2.43 -2.48
C PRO A 347 24.21 -2.59 -3.91
N ALA A 348 25.12 -3.55 -4.13
CA ALA A 348 25.85 -3.71 -5.39
C ALA A 348 24.96 -4.07 -6.60
N ASP A 349 23.81 -4.68 -6.32
CA ASP A 349 22.80 -5.16 -7.25
C ASP A 349 21.64 -4.17 -7.44
N THR A 350 21.88 -2.87 -7.20
CA THR A 350 20.88 -1.82 -7.37
C THR A 350 21.28 -0.79 -8.41
N VAL A 351 20.27 -0.17 -9.02
CA VAL A 351 20.41 1.03 -9.85
C VAL A 351 19.81 2.21 -9.13
N MET A 352 20.47 3.36 -9.25
CA MET A 352 20.03 4.60 -8.64
C MET A 352 20.01 5.72 -9.68
N TRP A 353 18.99 6.56 -9.63
CA TRP A 353 18.81 7.71 -10.51
C TRP A 353 18.10 8.84 -9.77
N VAL A 354 18.04 10.01 -10.39
CA VAL A 354 17.22 11.12 -9.89
C VAL A 354 15.98 11.23 -10.76
N GLY A 355 14.81 11.00 -10.18
CA GLY A 355 13.50 11.12 -10.82
C GLY A 355 12.69 12.30 -10.29
N GLY A 356 11.39 12.29 -10.61
CA GLY A 356 10.47 13.40 -10.29
C GLY A 356 10.54 14.56 -11.28
N THR A 357 10.06 15.72 -10.86
CA THR A 357 10.14 16.97 -11.63
C THR A 357 11.22 17.88 -11.04
N PRO A 358 11.70 18.92 -11.75
CA PRO A 358 12.62 19.91 -11.18
C PRO A 358 12.12 20.53 -9.86
N GLU A 359 10.80 20.71 -9.72
CA GLU A 359 10.17 21.23 -8.50
C GLU A 359 10.06 20.19 -7.37
N HIS A 360 10.03 18.91 -7.73
CA HIS A 360 9.89 17.78 -6.81
C HIS A 360 10.89 16.66 -7.13
N PRO A 361 12.21 16.94 -7.06
CA PRO A 361 13.22 15.96 -7.43
C PRO A 361 13.42 14.96 -6.30
N LYS A 362 13.70 13.71 -6.65
CA LYS A 362 13.96 12.62 -5.70
C LYS A 362 15.01 11.65 -6.22
N ILE A 363 15.82 11.13 -5.31
CA ILE A 363 16.67 9.97 -5.55
C ILE A 363 15.77 8.74 -5.50
N GLU A 364 15.83 7.94 -6.55
CA GLU A 364 15.12 6.67 -6.65
C GLU A 364 16.15 5.55 -6.83
N MET A 365 15.93 4.43 -6.15
CA MET A 365 16.77 3.24 -6.26
C MET A 365 15.88 2.02 -6.40
N ALA A 366 16.26 1.09 -7.27
CA ALA A 366 15.58 -0.19 -7.46
C ALA A 366 16.61 -1.31 -7.70
N PRO A 367 16.26 -2.57 -7.42
CA PRO A 367 17.12 -3.71 -7.77
C PRO A 367 17.34 -3.79 -9.29
N LEU A 368 18.53 -4.23 -9.70
CA LEU A 368 18.90 -4.50 -11.10
C LEU A 368 18.10 -5.67 -11.67
N ASP A 369 17.80 -6.64 -10.83
CA ASP A 369 17.07 -7.85 -11.19
C ASP A 369 15.97 -8.09 -10.15
N VAL A 370 14.72 -7.95 -10.58
CA VAL A 370 13.55 -8.31 -9.76
C VAL A 370 13.22 -9.80 -9.85
N GLY A 371 13.82 -10.53 -10.78
CA GLY A 371 13.58 -11.96 -11.01
C GLY A 371 13.95 -12.80 -9.80
N ALA A 372 15.14 -12.59 -9.22
CA ALA A 372 15.54 -13.28 -7.99
C ALA A 372 14.60 -12.95 -6.81
N THR A 373 14.26 -11.68 -6.65
CA THR A 373 13.32 -11.22 -5.62
C THR A 373 11.93 -11.83 -5.79
N LEU A 374 11.42 -11.93 -7.03
CA LEU A 374 10.13 -12.57 -7.30
C LEU A 374 10.21 -14.09 -7.19
N ASP A 375 11.34 -14.71 -7.52
CA ASP A 375 11.55 -16.14 -7.27
C ASP A 375 11.45 -16.43 -5.78
N ASP A 376 12.17 -15.68 -4.95
CA ASP A 376 12.19 -15.88 -3.50
C ASP A 376 10.88 -15.50 -2.79
N LEU A 377 10.13 -14.53 -3.32
CA LEU A 377 8.94 -14.00 -2.63
C LEU A 377 7.61 -14.50 -3.21
N LEU A 378 7.58 -14.89 -4.48
CA LEU A 378 6.34 -15.18 -5.22
C LEU A 378 6.32 -16.58 -5.84
N TRP A 379 7.38 -17.01 -6.51
CA TRP A 379 7.38 -18.28 -7.25
C TRP A 379 7.79 -19.47 -6.40
N ASN A 380 8.84 -19.30 -5.60
CA ASN A 380 9.45 -20.30 -4.74
C ASN A 380 9.65 -19.76 -3.31
N PRO A 381 8.59 -19.26 -2.64
CA PRO A 381 8.74 -18.77 -1.27
C PRO A 381 9.26 -19.87 -0.36
N GLU A 382 10.27 -19.57 0.48
CA GLU A 382 10.67 -20.51 1.52
C GLU A 382 9.45 -20.86 2.38
N PRO A 383 9.21 -22.15 2.67
CA PRO A 383 8.09 -22.54 3.50
C PRO A 383 8.22 -21.83 4.85
N SER A 384 7.18 -21.08 5.22
CA SER A 384 7.17 -20.16 6.37
C SER A 384 7.34 -20.85 7.75
N GLY A 385 7.57 -22.17 7.77
CA GLY A 385 7.67 -22.99 8.96
C GLY A 385 6.33 -23.15 9.71
N LEU A 386 5.23 -22.66 9.13
CA LEU A 386 3.87 -22.66 9.69
C LEU A 386 2.89 -23.53 8.89
N ASP A 387 3.36 -24.33 7.93
CA ASP A 387 2.51 -25.24 7.18
C ASP A 387 1.95 -26.31 8.10
N PHE A 388 0.66 -26.19 8.42
CA PHE A 388 -0.11 -27.28 8.99
C PHE A 388 -0.37 -28.29 7.88
N ASP A 389 0.24 -29.47 8.02
CA ASP A 389 -0.06 -30.65 7.21
C ASP A 389 -1.54 -31.00 7.37
N PHE A 390 -2.39 -30.50 6.47
CA PHE A 390 -3.74 -31.00 6.28
C PHE A 390 -3.62 -32.34 5.58
N GLY A 391 -3.24 -33.35 6.37
CA GLY A 391 -3.05 -34.72 5.90
C GLY A 391 -4.21 -35.13 5.00
N ALA A 392 -3.87 -35.49 3.76
CA ALA A 392 -4.78 -36.02 2.78
C ALA A 392 -5.54 -37.23 3.37
N GLY A 393 -6.76 -36.98 3.83
CA GLY A 393 -7.71 -38.02 4.19
C GLY A 393 -8.10 -38.76 2.92
N ALA A 394 -7.47 -39.92 2.69
CA ALA A 394 -7.77 -40.83 1.61
C ALA A 394 -9.27 -41.18 1.61
N VAL A 395 -10.03 -40.60 0.68
CA VAL A 395 -11.35 -41.10 0.31
C VAL A 395 -11.12 -42.28 -0.63
N ALA A 396 -11.11 -43.48 -0.06
CA ALA A 396 -11.07 -44.72 -0.85
C ALA A 396 -12.37 -44.86 -1.66
N ALA A 397 -12.24 -44.89 -2.99
CA ALA A 397 -13.33 -45.27 -3.90
C ALA A 397 -13.69 -46.76 -3.72
N PRO A 398 -14.97 -47.15 -3.86
CA PRO A 398 -15.36 -48.55 -3.74
C PRO A 398 -14.95 -49.33 -4.99
N GLU A 399 -14.19 -50.42 -4.79
CA GLU A 399 -13.84 -51.35 -5.86
C GLU A 399 -15.09 -52.04 -6.43
N ALA A 400 -15.32 -51.84 -7.73
CA ALA A 400 -16.23 -52.64 -8.52
C ALA A 400 -15.53 -53.94 -8.93
N THR A 401 -15.79 -55.04 -8.22
CA THR A 401 -15.44 -56.38 -8.71
C THR A 401 -16.60 -56.95 -9.52
N GLY A 402 -16.45 -56.88 -10.84
CA GLY A 402 -17.29 -57.54 -11.82
C GLY A 402 -17.14 -59.06 -11.78
N ASP A 403 -18.28 -59.69 -11.98
CA ASP A 403 -18.52 -61.12 -12.09
C ASP A 403 -18.14 -61.61 -13.51
N ALA A 404 -17.34 -62.68 -13.62
CA ALA A 404 -17.21 -63.46 -14.86
C ALA A 404 -16.55 -64.85 -14.66
N ALA A 405 -17.43 -65.86 -14.61
CA ALA A 405 -17.36 -67.14 -15.34
C ALA A 405 -16.21 -68.15 -15.10
N GLY A 406 -16.60 -69.35 -14.65
CA GLY A 406 -15.82 -70.59 -14.76
C GLY A 406 -16.63 -71.84 -14.39
N THR A 407 -17.13 -72.55 -15.39
CA THR A 407 -18.02 -73.71 -15.39
C THR A 407 -17.40 -75.01 -14.83
N THR A 408 -18.18 -75.79 -14.06
CA THR A 408 -18.31 -77.27 -13.82
C THR A 408 -17.24 -78.29 -14.29
N PRO A 409 -17.19 -79.53 -13.75
CA PRO A 409 -18.25 -80.28 -13.02
C PRO A 409 -17.99 -80.63 -11.56
#